data_AF-A0AA96W738-F1
#
_entry.id   AF-A0AA96W738-F1
#
_cell.length_a   1.000
_cell.length_b   1.000
_cell.length_c   1.000
_cell.angle_alpha   90.00
_cell.angle_beta   90.00
_cell.angle_gamma   90.00
#
_symmetry.space_group_name_H-M   'P 1'
#
loop_
_entity.id
_entity.type
_entity.pdbx_description
1 polymer ?
#
loop_
_entity_poly.entity_id
_entity_poly.type
_entity_poly.pdbx_seq_one_letter_code
_entity_poly.pdbx_strand_id
1 'polypeptide(L)'
;MTRWDPHQGRWVDEPSAGGSPWPRTAAIVVLAALLGGGAGFGVWTLSRDDGSTRTTATDTSSTTPPPSLSVAGPEDDEATSSATPKQSAPGHEGADGTDADNGEDGEGSASAGASDGADLAPGYVRSDDPVGFTVYAPSGWDRTAKTPSGKPPVVTYESPDGSRILQIFQVSEGTPAESMEMAENENYGFARLPGYRVIDRAAADDDSFSEVVYRFDGDGDLGPRLVIDHRFRTADDQIYGIRLSGPESTPLDTLREPVTMAVTSLCPTGATCVRG
;
A
#
# COMPACT_ATOMS: atom_id res chain seq x y z
N MET A 1 -18.75 -1.73 13.60
CA MET A 1 -17.30 -1.70 13.29
C MET A 1 -17.17 -1.56 11.77
N THR A 2 -15.99 -1.24 11.22
CA THR A 2 -15.82 -1.18 9.75
C THR A 2 -15.44 -2.55 9.22
N ARG A 3 -16.05 -2.97 8.11
CA ARG A 3 -15.72 -4.24 7.43
C ARG A 3 -15.33 -3.99 5.98
N TRP A 4 -14.43 -4.81 5.46
CA TRP A 4 -14.16 -4.86 4.03
C TRP A 4 -15.32 -5.53 3.31
N ASP A 5 -15.83 -4.89 2.26
CA ASP A 5 -16.75 -5.51 1.32
C ASP A 5 -16.02 -5.79 0.00
N PRO A 6 -15.66 -7.06 -0.28
CA PRO A 6 -14.84 -7.40 -1.44
C PRO A 6 -15.62 -7.26 -2.76
N HIS A 7 -16.95 -7.38 -2.72
CA HIS A 7 -17.81 -7.26 -3.91
C HIS A 7 -17.97 -5.81 -4.35
N GLN A 8 -17.92 -4.88 -3.40
CA GLN A 8 -17.92 -3.45 -3.68
C GLN A 8 -16.51 -2.84 -3.72
N GLY A 9 -15.49 -3.61 -3.31
CA GLY A 9 -14.11 -3.15 -3.25
C GLY A 9 -13.91 -1.96 -2.32
N ARG A 10 -14.69 -1.85 -1.23
CA ARG A 10 -14.65 -0.71 -0.30
C ARG A 10 -14.88 -1.11 1.16
N TRP A 11 -14.48 -0.23 2.05
CA TRP A 11 -14.75 -0.35 3.49
C TRP A 11 -16.13 0.21 3.82
N VAL A 12 -17.02 -0.65 4.32
CA VAL A 12 -18.38 -0.26 4.71
C VAL A 12 -18.50 -0.26 6.23
N ASP A 13 -19.36 0.62 6.75
CA ASP A 13 -19.73 0.57 8.15
C ASP A 13 -20.69 -0.61 8.34
N GLU A 14 -20.47 -1.42 9.37
CA GLU A 14 -21.48 -2.42 9.73
C GLU A 14 -22.79 -1.71 10.01
N PRO A 15 -23.93 -2.26 9.54
CA PRO A 15 -25.21 -1.76 9.97
C PRO A 15 -25.22 -1.84 11.49
N SER A 16 -25.40 -0.69 12.14
CA SER A 16 -25.70 -0.65 13.56
C SER A 16 -26.87 -1.60 13.77
N ALA A 17 -26.70 -2.60 14.64
CA ALA A 17 -27.79 -3.46 15.09
C ALA A 17 -28.78 -2.57 15.86
N GLY A 18 -29.63 -1.84 15.14
CA GLY A 18 -30.30 -0.67 15.67
C GLY A 18 -31.10 0.06 14.60
N GLY A 19 -32.22 -0.54 14.20
CA GLY A 19 -33.31 0.16 13.51
C GLY A 19 -33.50 -0.25 12.06
N SER A 20 -34.24 -1.33 11.85
CA SER A 20 -34.94 -1.56 10.57
C SER A 20 -35.97 -0.42 10.35
N PRO A 21 -35.94 0.31 9.23
CA PRO A 21 -37.06 1.17 8.85
C PRO A 21 -37.95 0.39 7.87
N TRP A 22 -38.60 -0.69 8.32
CA TRP A 22 -39.71 -1.27 7.56
C TRP A 22 -41.04 -0.87 8.21
N PRO A 23 -42.00 -0.36 7.42
CA PRO A 23 -43.30 0.06 7.92
C PRO A 23 -44.06 -1.17 8.41
N ARG A 24 -44.56 -1.08 9.65
CA ARG A 24 -45.31 -2.12 10.34
C ARG A 24 -46.60 -2.43 9.59
N THR A 25 -46.63 -3.55 8.88
CA THR A 25 -47.89 -4.25 8.61
C THR A 25 -47.90 -5.49 9.49
N ALA A 26 -48.78 -5.48 10.49
CA ALA A 26 -48.94 -6.57 11.44
C ALA A 26 -49.51 -7.80 10.73
N ALA A 27 -48.78 -8.90 10.76
CA ALA A 27 -49.35 -10.24 10.57
C ALA A 27 -48.78 -11.15 11.66
N ILE A 28 -49.65 -11.47 12.62
CA ILE A 28 -49.41 -12.46 13.66
C ILE A 28 -49.38 -13.83 12.98
N VAL A 29 -48.24 -14.51 13.03
CA VAL A 29 -48.18 -15.96 12.89
C VAL A 29 -47.29 -16.50 13.99
N VAL A 30 -47.93 -17.14 14.97
CA VAL A 30 -47.29 -17.96 16.00
C VAL A 30 -47.09 -19.35 15.38
N LEU A 31 -45.84 -19.83 15.32
CA LEU A 31 -45.57 -21.26 15.50
C LEU A 31 -44.11 -21.51 15.91
N ALA A 32 -43.95 -22.57 16.70
CA ALA A 32 -42.93 -22.75 17.72
C ALA A 32 -41.67 -23.52 17.28
N ALA A 33 -40.58 -23.22 18.02
CA ALA A 33 -39.49 -24.07 18.51
C ALA A 33 -38.71 -25.00 17.55
N LEU A 34 -37.37 -24.87 17.51
CA LEU A 34 -36.40 -25.73 18.24
C LEU A 34 -34.93 -25.47 17.80
N LEU A 35 -34.08 -25.22 18.82
CA LEU A 35 -32.71 -25.72 19.05
C LEU A 35 -31.52 -25.49 18.08
N GLY A 36 -30.42 -25.04 18.70
CA GLY A 36 -29.01 -25.32 18.35
C GLY A 36 -28.28 -24.12 17.73
N GLY A 37 -27.12 -23.65 18.19
CA GLY A 37 -26.18 -24.08 19.21
C GLY A 37 -24.83 -23.37 18.95
N GLY A 38 -24.06 -23.13 20.01
CA GLY A 38 -22.60 -22.92 19.99
C GLY A 38 -22.11 -21.54 19.50
N ALA A 39 -21.60 -20.65 20.35
CA ALA A 39 -20.29 -20.66 21.04
C ALA A 39 -19.13 -20.09 20.19
N GLY A 40 -18.45 -19.07 20.73
CA GLY A 40 -17.15 -18.62 20.21
C GLY A 40 -16.76 -17.18 20.51
N PHE A 41 -16.77 -16.75 21.78
CA PHE A 41 -16.04 -15.56 22.21
C PHE A 41 -14.56 -15.93 22.39
N GLY A 42 -13.68 -15.36 21.58
CA GLY A 42 -12.22 -15.46 21.74
C GLY A 42 -11.66 -14.17 22.30
N VAL A 43 -11.51 -14.09 23.62
CA VAL A 43 -10.68 -13.08 24.30
C VAL A 43 -9.25 -13.62 24.33
N TRP A 44 -8.30 -12.92 23.70
CA TRP A 44 -6.87 -13.20 23.87
C TRP A 44 -6.30 -12.28 24.94
N THR A 45 -5.93 -12.86 26.08
CA THR A 45 -5.12 -12.19 27.10
C THR A 45 -3.64 -12.41 26.78
N LEU A 46 -2.92 -11.30 26.59
CA LEU A 46 -1.47 -11.26 26.63
C LEU A 46 -0.99 -11.55 28.06
N SER A 47 -0.13 -12.56 28.23
CA SER A 47 0.72 -12.69 29.40
C SER A 47 2.17 -12.68 28.95
N ARG A 48 2.87 -11.63 29.37
CA ARG A 48 4.33 -11.53 29.47
C ARG A 48 4.66 -11.87 30.93
N ASP A 49 5.61 -12.77 31.16
CA ASP A 49 6.96 -12.41 31.61
C ASP A 49 7.80 -13.63 32.03
N ASP A 50 9.08 -13.52 31.68
CA ASP A 50 10.31 -13.92 32.37
C ASP A 50 10.53 -15.30 33.00
N GLY A 51 11.66 -15.91 32.59
CA GLY A 51 12.75 -16.12 33.55
C GLY A 51 13.06 -17.55 34.02
N SER A 52 14.19 -18.05 33.51
CA SER A 52 15.22 -18.79 34.25
C SER A 52 15.04 -20.29 34.59
N THR A 53 15.93 -21.08 33.96
CA THR A 53 16.66 -22.27 34.43
C THR A 53 15.90 -23.47 35.02
N ARG A 54 16.05 -24.65 34.40
CA ARG A 54 16.82 -25.78 34.97
C ARG A 54 16.96 -26.95 33.98
N THR A 55 18.20 -27.40 33.89
CA THR A 55 18.75 -28.62 33.31
C THR A 55 18.04 -29.90 33.74
N THR A 56 17.72 -30.79 32.80
CA THR A 56 17.87 -32.24 32.96
C THR A 56 18.09 -32.89 31.59
N ALA A 57 19.22 -33.56 31.48
CA ALA A 57 19.59 -34.44 30.38
C ALA A 57 18.66 -35.67 30.31
N THR A 58 18.41 -36.17 29.11
CA THR A 58 18.37 -37.61 28.84
C THR A 58 18.84 -37.83 27.42
N ASP A 59 19.96 -38.54 27.33
CA ASP A 59 20.58 -39.07 26.13
C ASP A 59 19.64 -39.92 25.29
N THR A 60 19.76 -39.81 23.96
CA THR A 60 19.83 -41.00 23.12
C THR A 60 20.65 -40.68 21.87
N SER A 61 21.88 -41.18 21.86
CA SER A 61 22.79 -41.15 20.72
C SER A 61 22.47 -42.29 19.75
N SER A 62 22.62 -42.04 18.45
CA SER A 62 22.86 -43.05 17.41
C SER A 62 23.75 -42.46 16.31
N THR A 63 25.02 -42.84 16.33
CA THR A 63 26.16 -42.60 15.41
C THR A 63 25.87 -43.14 13.98
N THR A 64 26.02 -42.37 12.87
CA THR A 64 27.20 -42.15 11.94
C THR A 64 27.77 -43.48 11.32
N PRO A 65 28.28 -43.59 10.05
CA PRO A 65 29.05 -42.60 9.26
C PRO A 65 28.88 -42.62 7.69
N PRO A 66 29.66 -41.81 6.90
CA PRO A 66 29.45 -41.55 5.47
C PRO A 66 30.41 -42.35 4.54
N PRO A 67 30.32 -42.14 3.22
CA PRO A 67 31.52 -41.87 2.40
C PRO A 67 31.23 -40.87 1.25
N SER A 68 32.13 -40.31 0.44
CA SER A 68 33.57 -40.01 0.43
C SER A 68 33.83 -39.17 -0.84
N LEU A 69 34.95 -38.46 -0.84
CA LEU A 69 35.47 -37.48 -1.81
C LEU A 69 35.86 -38.03 -3.20
N SER A 70 35.93 -37.12 -4.20
CA SER A 70 36.92 -37.04 -5.32
C SER A 70 36.80 -35.59 -5.88
N VAL A 71 37.75 -34.63 -5.88
CA VAL A 71 39.21 -34.55 -6.19
C VAL A 71 39.50 -35.01 -7.63
N ALA A 72 40.20 -34.34 -8.56
CA ALA A 72 40.94 -33.07 -8.77
C ALA A 72 40.97 -32.84 -10.32
N GLY A 73 41.00 -31.64 -10.92
CA GLY A 73 42.09 -30.64 -11.04
C GLY A 73 42.44 -30.45 -12.55
N PRO A 74 43.42 -29.63 -12.99
CA PRO A 74 43.74 -28.23 -12.62
C PRO A 74 44.05 -27.33 -13.87
N GLU A 75 44.64 -26.15 -13.61
CA GLU A 75 45.53 -25.33 -14.49
C GLU A 75 44.86 -24.54 -15.62
N ASP A 76 45.25 -23.33 -16.01
CA ASP A 76 46.07 -22.20 -15.56
C ASP A 76 45.90 -21.20 -16.73
N ASP A 77 45.81 -19.90 -16.49
CA ASP A 77 46.67 -18.93 -17.19
C ASP A 77 46.34 -17.49 -16.79
N GLU A 78 47.38 -16.92 -16.21
CA GLU A 78 47.62 -15.55 -15.85
C GLU A 78 47.74 -14.67 -17.10
N ALA A 79 47.10 -13.49 -17.10
CA ALA A 79 47.50 -12.40 -17.98
C ALA A 79 47.23 -11.05 -17.30
N THR A 80 48.29 -10.58 -16.64
CA THR A 80 48.57 -9.21 -16.22
C THR A 80 48.31 -8.19 -17.34
N SER A 81 47.66 -7.05 -17.05
CA SER A 81 48.21 -5.71 -17.36
C SER A 81 47.39 -4.55 -16.82
N SER A 82 48.11 -3.64 -16.17
CA SER A 82 47.71 -2.37 -15.58
C SER A 82 47.34 -1.30 -16.61
N ALA A 83 46.46 -0.35 -16.23
CA ALA A 83 46.60 1.07 -16.60
C ALA A 83 45.66 1.99 -15.78
N THR A 84 46.25 2.82 -14.94
CA THR A 84 45.79 4.13 -14.42
C THR A 84 47.08 4.99 -14.36
N PRO A 85 47.12 6.33 -14.45
CA PRO A 85 46.06 7.36 -14.51
C PRO A 85 46.24 8.41 -15.64
N LYS A 86 45.24 9.28 -15.86
CA LYS A 86 45.54 10.69 -16.20
C LYS A 86 44.47 11.69 -15.75
N GLN A 87 45.00 12.64 -15.00
CA GLN A 87 44.51 13.87 -14.39
C GLN A 87 44.09 14.92 -15.43
N SER A 88 43.07 15.76 -15.11
CA SER A 88 43.17 17.24 -15.12
C SER A 88 41.80 17.90 -14.85
N ALA A 89 41.71 18.60 -13.72
CA ALA A 89 40.90 19.81 -13.57
C ALA A 89 41.69 21.02 -14.12
N PRO A 90 41.02 22.13 -14.46
CA PRO A 90 41.34 23.37 -13.74
C PRO A 90 40.10 24.21 -13.40
N GLY A 91 40.19 24.94 -12.28
CA GLY A 91 39.28 26.02 -11.91
C GLY A 91 39.82 27.41 -12.28
N HIS A 92 38.96 28.41 -12.20
CA HIS A 92 39.25 29.86 -12.04
C HIS A 92 37.93 30.52 -11.59
N GLU A 93 37.79 31.01 -10.34
CA GLU A 93 38.00 32.42 -9.89
C GLU A 93 37.26 33.42 -10.79
N GLY A 94 36.39 34.33 -10.33
CA GLY A 94 36.23 35.06 -9.09
C GLY A 94 36.03 36.53 -9.48
N ALA A 95 34.95 37.20 -9.07
CA ALA A 95 34.81 38.64 -9.19
C ALA A 95 33.90 39.20 -8.09
N ASP A 96 34.55 39.94 -7.20
CA ASP A 96 34.04 40.82 -6.16
C ASP A 96 33.46 42.12 -6.76
N GLY A 97 32.56 42.77 -6.03
CA GLY A 97 31.91 44.01 -6.45
C GLY A 97 30.90 44.52 -5.42
N THR A 98 31.42 45.13 -4.36
CA THR A 98 30.71 45.85 -3.29
C THR A 98 30.00 47.12 -3.80
N ASP A 99 28.81 47.44 -3.29
CA ASP A 99 28.50 48.76 -2.69
C ASP A 99 27.10 48.80 -2.04
N ALA A 100 27.03 49.52 -0.92
CA ALA A 100 25.92 49.65 0.02
C ALA A 100 24.96 50.81 -0.32
N ASP A 101 23.71 50.76 0.18
CA ASP A 101 23.17 51.70 1.20
C ASP A 101 21.62 51.78 1.21
N ASN A 102 21.08 51.65 2.44
CA ASN A 102 19.83 52.16 3.05
C ASN A 102 18.41 51.97 2.50
N GLY A 103 17.52 51.60 3.43
CA GLY A 103 16.08 51.88 3.37
C GLY A 103 15.22 50.98 4.27
N GLU A 104 15.05 51.38 5.53
CA GLU A 104 14.14 50.80 6.53
C GLU A 104 12.64 50.89 6.15
N ASP A 105 11.86 50.04 6.84
CA ASP A 105 10.42 50.12 7.15
C ASP A 105 9.38 49.71 6.11
N GLY A 106 8.71 48.59 6.41
CA GLY A 106 7.47 48.16 5.74
C GLY A 106 6.94 46.84 6.30
N GLU A 107 6.27 46.90 7.47
CA GLU A 107 5.38 45.84 7.95
C GLU A 107 4.37 45.45 6.86
N GLY A 108 4.40 44.18 6.49
CA GLY A 108 3.50 43.62 5.49
C GLY A 108 3.75 42.13 5.32
N SER A 109 3.66 41.37 6.41
CA SER A 109 3.65 39.90 6.36
C SER A 109 2.32 39.41 5.77
N ALA A 110 2.15 39.63 4.47
CA ALA A 110 1.26 38.84 3.64
C ALA A 110 2.10 37.64 3.18
N SER A 111 1.88 36.49 3.80
CA SER A 111 2.38 35.21 3.33
C SER A 111 1.72 34.91 1.97
N ALA A 112 2.32 35.46 0.91
CA ALA A 112 2.11 35.05 -0.46
C ALA A 112 3.29 34.16 -0.83
N GLY A 113 3.00 32.91 -1.21
CA GLY A 113 3.96 32.07 -1.91
C GLY A 113 4.30 30.75 -1.22
N ALA A 114 3.39 29.79 -1.33
CA ALA A 114 3.76 28.40 -1.59
C ALA A 114 2.67 27.71 -2.43
N SER A 115 2.27 28.37 -3.53
CA SER A 115 1.54 27.71 -4.62
C SER A 115 2.54 27.02 -5.55
N ASP A 116 3.47 26.23 -5.00
CA ASP A 116 4.59 25.66 -5.77
C ASP A 116 4.34 24.18 -6.14
N GLY A 117 3.08 23.84 -6.42
CA GLY A 117 2.69 22.48 -6.72
C GLY A 117 1.32 22.27 -7.36
N ALA A 118 0.49 23.30 -7.52
CA ALA A 118 -0.80 23.15 -8.18
C ALA A 118 -0.68 22.95 -9.72
N ASP A 119 0.45 23.36 -10.31
CA ASP A 119 0.66 23.35 -11.77
C ASP A 119 1.46 22.15 -12.30
N LEU A 120 1.98 21.25 -11.45
CA LEU A 120 2.87 20.19 -11.92
C LEU A 120 2.13 18.97 -12.50
N ALA A 121 0.85 18.80 -12.22
CA ALA A 121 0.06 17.66 -12.70
C ALA A 121 -1.37 18.10 -13.09
N PRO A 122 -1.60 18.51 -14.35
CA PRO A 122 -2.94 18.85 -14.83
C PRO A 122 -3.94 17.74 -14.53
N GLY A 123 -5.08 18.09 -13.90
CA GLY A 123 -6.09 17.11 -13.52
C GLY A 123 -5.90 16.46 -12.15
N TYR A 124 -4.88 16.85 -11.38
CA TYR A 124 -4.63 16.36 -10.03
C TYR A 124 -4.49 17.51 -9.01
N VAL A 125 -4.80 17.22 -7.75
CA VAL A 125 -4.60 18.13 -6.62
C VAL A 125 -3.67 17.47 -5.61
N ARG A 126 -2.67 18.22 -5.14
CA ARG A 126 -1.82 17.80 -4.03
C ARG A 126 -2.65 17.75 -2.74
N SER A 127 -2.68 16.60 -2.12
CA SER A 127 -3.34 16.32 -0.85
C SER A 127 -2.28 16.09 0.23
N ASP A 128 -2.23 16.96 1.23
CA ASP A 128 -1.53 16.71 2.50
C ASP A 128 -2.49 15.93 3.41
N ASP A 129 -2.41 14.60 3.36
CA ASP A 129 -3.39 13.74 4.03
C ASP A 129 -3.09 13.64 5.54
N PRO A 130 -4.08 13.87 6.42
CA PRO A 130 -3.89 13.80 7.87
C PRO A 130 -3.51 12.41 8.39
N VAL A 131 -3.59 11.35 7.57
CA VAL A 131 -3.11 10.00 7.89
C VAL A 131 -1.58 9.91 7.87
N GLY A 132 -0.88 10.91 7.30
CA GLY A 132 0.58 11.01 7.40
C GLY A 132 1.32 10.80 6.08
N PHE A 133 0.77 11.28 4.96
CA PHE A 133 1.47 11.33 3.68
C PHE A 133 0.98 12.51 2.84
N THR A 134 1.79 12.95 1.88
CA THR A 134 1.36 13.78 0.75
C THR A 134 1.17 12.90 -0.48
N VAL A 135 0.16 13.18 -1.32
CA VAL A 135 -0.02 12.52 -2.63
C VAL A 135 -0.72 13.46 -3.62
N TYR A 136 -0.56 13.27 -4.94
CA TYR A 136 -1.46 13.85 -5.93
C TYR A 136 -2.65 12.93 -6.17
N ALA A 137 -3.85 13.40 -5.85
CA ALA A 137 -5.10 12.69 -6.11
C ALA A 137 -5.84 13.34 -7.29
N PRO A 138 -6.62 12.58 -8.08
CA PRO A 138 -7.42 13.15 -9.16
C PRO A 138 -8.34 14.27 -8.68
N SER A 139 -8.38 15.37 -9.43
CA SER A 139 -9.19 16.53 -9.11
C SER A 139 -10.68 16.19 -9.05
N GLY A 140 -11.37 16.68 -8.01
CA GLY A 140 -12.81 16.52 -7.85
C GLY A 140 -13.25 15.15 -7.30
N TRP A 141 -12.34 14.26 -6.91
CA TRP A 141 -12.70 13.01 -6.26
C TRP A 141 -12.97 13.22 -4.76
N ASP A 142 -13.98 12.53 -4.25
CA ASP A 142 -14.40 12.63 -2.85
C ASP A 142 -13.49 11.80 -1.96
N ARG A 143 -12.86 12.44 -0.96
CA ARG A 143 -11.92 11.80 -0.03
C ARG A 143 -12.61 11.37 1.26
N THR A 144 -12.48 10.09 1.61
CA THR A 144 -12.85 9.53 2.91
C THR A 144 -11.68 8.77 3.52
N ALA A 145 -11.71 8.52 4.83
CA ALA A 145 -10.75 7.63 5.48
C ALA A 145 -11.46 6.79 6.54
N LYS A 146 -11.10 5.51 6.59
CA LYS A 146 -11.63 4.56 7.59
C LYS A 146 -10.47 3.82 8.22
N THR A 147 -10.52 3.66 9.55
CA THR A 147 -9.52 2.90 10.31
C THR A 147 -10.17 1.61 10.83
N PRO A 148 -9.92 0.46 10.19
CA PRO A 148 -10.37 -0.81 10.72
C PRO A 148 -9.67 -1.14 12.03
N SER A 149 -10.37 -1.81 12.95
CA SER A 149 -9.81 -2.15 14.26
C SER A 149 -8.54 -3.00 14.12
N GLY A 150 -7.43 -2.51 14.69
CA GLY A 150 -6.14 -3.18 14.62
C GLY A 150 -5.47 -3.15 13.25
N LYS A 151 -5.94 -2.32 12.30
CA LYS A 151 -5.32 -2.13 10.98
C LYS A 151 -4.98 -0.66 10.72
N PRO A 152 -4.01 -0.37 9.83
CA PRO A 152 -3.75 1.00 9.39
C PRO A 152 -5.00 1.66 8.75
N PRO A 153 -5.10 3.00 8.77
CA PRO A 153 -6.16 3.70 8.06
C PRO A 153 -6.09 3.45 6.56
N VAL A 154 -7.26 3.36 5.92
CA VAL A 154 -7.40 3.30 4.47
C VAL A 154 -8.04 4.60 4.00
N VAL A 155 -7.28 5.38 3.22
CA VAL A 155 -7.77 6.59 2.55
C VAL A 155 -8.39 6.17 1.23
N THR A 156 -9.60 6.64 0.95
CA THR A 156 -10.33 6.33 -0.28
C THR A 156 -10.71 7.62 -0.99
N TYR A 157 -10.40 7.70 -2.28
CA TYR A 157 -10.88 8.71 -3.21
C TYR A 157 -11.89 8.06 -4.15
N GLU A 158 -13.09 8.63 -4.26
CA GLU A 158 -14.15 8.15 -5.15
C GLU A 158 -14.39 9.15 -6.27
N SER A 159 -14.50 8.68 -7.52
CA SER A 159 -14.78 9.57 -8.66
C SER A 159 -16.17 10.20 -8.54
N PRO A 160 -16.42 11.37 -9.15
CA PRO A 160 -17.72 12.03 -9.09
C PRO A 160 -18.93 11.19 -9.54
N ASP A 161 -18.68 10.22 -10.43
CA ASP A 161 -19.68 9.29 -10.93
C ASP A 161 -19.78 7.98 -10.12
N GLY A 162 -19.01 7.84 -9.04
CA GLY A 162 -18.92 6.65 -8.19
C GLY A 162 -18.35 5.40 -8.88
N SER A 163 -17.96 5.52 -10.16
CA SER A 163 -17.56 4.37 -10.97
C SER A 163 -16.14 3.90 -10.64
N ARG A 164 -15.27 4.79 -10.16
CA ARG A 164 -13.87 4.50 -9.83
C ARG A 164 -13.58 4.80 -8.37
N ILE A 165 -12.82 3.90 -7.76
CA ILE A 165 -12.46 3.97 -6.33
C ILE A 165 -10.97 3.72 -6.21
N LEU A 166 -10.22 4.74 -5.80
CA LEU A 166 -8.79 4.70 -5.49
C LEU A 166 -8.60 4.56 -3.98
N GLN A 167 -7.79 3.62 -3.54
CA GLN A 167 -7.52 3.37 -2.13
C GLN A 167 -6.03 3.40 -1.87
N ILE A 168 -5.64 4.07 -0.78
CA ILE A 168 -4.27 4.22 -0.32
C ILE A 168 -4.22 3.72 1.12
N PHE A 169 -3.31 2.79 1.40
CA PHE A 169 -3.16 2.20 2.73
C PHE A 169 -1.72 1.80 2.99
N GLN A 170 -1.29 1.91 4.25
CA GLN A 170 -0.01 1.36 4.69
C GLN A 170 -0.13 -0.16 4.85
N VAL A 171 0.92 -0.86 4.46
CA VAL A 171 1.09 -2.31 4.57
C VAL A 171 1.94 -2.62 5.79
N SER A 172 1.53 -3.62 6.57
CA SER A 172 2.26 -4.04 7.79
C SER A 172 3.19 -5.24 7.55
N GLU A 173 3.15 -5.82 6.37
CA GLU A 173 3.88 -7.04 6.03
C GLU A 173 5.28 -6.71 5.52
N GLY A 174 6.18 -7.70 5.48
CA GLY A 174 7.62 -7.45 5.34
C GLY A 174 8.04 -7.06 3.92
N THR A 175 7.24 -7.44 2.92
CA THR A 175 7.53 -7.19 1.50
C THR A 175 6.26 -6.86 0.71
N PRO A 176 6.37 -6.07 -0.39
CA PRO A 176 5.27 -5.88 -1.32
C PRO A 176 4.70 -7.19 -1.88
N ALA A 177 5.58 -8.16 -2.21
CA ALA A 177 5.18 -9.45 -2.75
C ALA A 177 4.39 -10.30 -1.74
N GLU A 178 4.88 -10.44 -0.51
CA GLU A 178 4.20 -11.17 0.58
C GLU A 178 2.83 -10.54 0.87
N SER A 179 2.78 -9.21 0.97
CA SER A 179 1.54 -8.47 1.17
C SER A 179 0.52 -8.77 0.06
N MET A 180 0.96 -8.75 -1.21
CA MET A 180 0.11 -9.04 -2.37
C MET A 180 -0.45 -10.46 -2.32
N GLU A 181 0.40 -11.46 -2.02
CA GLU A 181 -0.01 -12.86 -1.90
C GLU A 181 -1.08 -13.06 -0.82
N MET A 182 -0.86 -12.47 0.36
CA MET A 182 -1.84 -12.52 1.46
C MET A 182 -3.13 -11.81 1.10
N ALA A 183 -3.09 -10.69 0.37
CA ALA A 183 -4.32 -10.02 -0.03
C ALA A 183 -5.12 -10.81 -1.05
N GLU A 184 -4.43 -11.47 -1.99
CA GLU A 184 -5.06 -12.32 -2.99
C GLU A 184 -5.70 -13.55 -2.35
N ASN A 185 -4.99 -14.23 -1.44
CA ASN A 185 -5.36 -15.57 -0.98
C ASN A 185 -5.95 -15.64 0.45
N GLU A 186 -5.60 -14.68 1.31
CA GLU A 186 -5.89 -14.69 2.75
C GLU A 186 -6.74 -13.48 3.19
N ASN A 187 -6.07 -12.39 3.61
CA ASN A 187 -6.59 -11.23 4.34
C ASN A 187 -7.82 -10.60 3.69
N TYR A 188 -7.82 -10.47 2.36
CA TYR A 188 -8.94 -9.97 1.58
C TYR A 188 -9.53 -11.06 0.69
N GLY A 189 -8.73 -12.06 0.32
CA GLY A 189 -9.16 -13.26 -0.40
C GLY A 189 -9.81 -12.92 -1.74
N PHE A 190 -9.34 -11.89 -2.45
CA PHE A 190 -9.99 -11.44 -3.68
C PHE A 190 -9.93 -12.48 -4.81
N ALA A 191 -9.05 -13.49 -4.71
CA ALA A 191 -9.07 -14.67 -5.59
C ALA A 191 -10.38 -15.48 -5.49
N ARG A 192 -11.16 -15.31 -4.42
CA ARG A 192 -12.44 -15.99 -4.18
C ARG A 192 -13.64 -15.21 -4.73
N LEU A 193 -13.41 -14.03 -5.31
CA LEU A 193 -14.49 -13.23 -5.90
C LEU A 193 -15.10 -13.92 -7.12
N PRO A 194 -16.43 -13.82 -7.32
CA PRO A 194 -17.08 -14.31 -8.53
C PRO A 194 -16.41 -13.74 -9.79
N GLY A 195 -16.10 -14.63 -10.72
CA GLY A 195 -15.45 -14.26 -11.98
C GLY A 195 -14.01 -13.78 -11.84
N TYR A 196 -13.37 -13.90 -10.67
CA TYR A 196 -11.98 -13.51 -10.50
C TYR A 196 -11.08 -14.07 -11.62
N ARG A 197 -10.30 -13.19 -12.25
CA ARG A 197 -9.28 -13.57 -13.23
C ARG A 197 -8.15 -12.55 -13.22
N VAL A 198 -6.92 -13.05 -13.09
CA VAL A 198 -5.69 -12.28 -13.31
C VAL A 198 -5.56 -11.95 -14.79
N ILE A 199 -5.29 -10.68 -15.07
CA ILE A 199 -5.01 -10.16 -16.41
C ILE A 199 -3.50 -10.01 -16.59
N ASP A 200 -2.82 -9.44 -15.60
CA ASP A 200 -1.38 -9.19 -15.65
C ASP A 200 -0.75 -9.22 -14.25
N ARG A 201 0.56 -9.48 -14.21
CA ARG A 201 1.38 -9.43 -13.00
C ARG A 201 2.73 -8.79 -13.32
N ALA A 202 3.16 -7.89 -12.45
CA ALA A 202 4.48 -7.29 -12.52
C ALA A 202 5.09 -7.22 -11.11
N ALA A 203 6.38 -7.45 -11.01
CA ALA A 203 7.14 -7.27 -9.76
C ALA A 203 8.57 -6.86 -10.10
N ALA A 204 9.22 -6.15 -9.20
CA ALA A 204 10.64 -5.84 -9.34
C ALA A 204 11.51 -6.98 -8.79
N ASP A 205 12.66 -7.23 -9.43
CA ASP A 205 13.63 -8.23 -8.97
C ASP A 205 14.23 -7.89 -7.60
N ASP A 206 14.28 -6.60 -7.25
CA ASP A 206 14.75 -6.09 -5.95
C ASP A 206 13.63 -5.97 -4.90
N ASP A 207 12.42 -6.48 -5.23
CA ASP A 207 11.24 -6.45 -4.37
C ASP A 207 10.80 -5.02 -3.98
N SER A 208 11.16 -4.01 -4.79
CA SER A 208 10.68 -2.64 -4.62
C SER A 208 9.18 -2.47 -4.88
N PHE A 209 8.59 -3.32 -5.72
CA PHE A 209 7.13 -3.37 -5.93
C PHE A 209 6.61 -4.76 -6.33
N SER A 210 5.30 -4.94 -6.12
CA SER A 210 4.49 -6.06 -6.63
C SER A 210 3.13 -5.54 -7.08
N GLU A 211 2.67 -5.95 -8.25
CA GLU A 211 1.43 -5.51 -8.88
C GLU A 211 0.64 -6.67 -9.47
N VAL A 212 -0.68 -6.63 -9.28
CA VAL A 212 -1.62 -7.53 -9.93
C VAL A 212 -2.73 -6.72 -10.58
N VAL A 213 -2.95 -6.96 -11.87
CA VAL A 213 -4.13 -6.48 -12.60
C VAL A 213 -5.12 -7.62 -12.71
N TYR A 214 -6.36 -7.43 -12.25
CA TYR A 214 -7.37 -8.49 -12.25
C TYR A 214 -8.77 -7.94 -12.50
N ARG A 215 -9.67 -8.83 -12.92
CA ARG A 215 -11.10 -8.56 -13.04
C ARG A 215 -11.94 -9.45 -12.13
N PHE A 216 -13.13 -9.02 -11.78
CA PHE A 216 -14.17 -9.81 -11.12
C PHE A 216 -15.57 -9.29 -11.48
N ASP A 217 -16.62 -10.08 -11.25
CA ASP A 217 -17.96 -9.79 -11.80
C ASP A 217 -18.69 -8.63 -11.09
N GLY A 218 -18.27 -8.27 -9.88
CA GLY A 218 -18.89 -7.23 -9.04
C GLY A 218 -20.37 -7.48 -8.72
N ASP A 219 -20.92 -6.67 -7.81
CA ASP A 219 -22.32 -6.80 -7.37
C ASP A 219 -23.12 -5.52 -7.67
N GLY A 220 -24.43 -5.69 -7.93
CA GLY A 220 -25.37 -4.59 -8.11
C GLY A 220 -25.00 -3.65 -9.26
N ASP A 221 -25.19 -2.36 -9.04
CA ASP A 221 -24.98 -1.32 -10.06
C ASP A 221 -23.52 -1.10 -10.43
N LEU A 222 -22.56 -1.65 -9.65
CA LEU A 222 -21.13 -1.53 -9.96
C LEU A 222 -20.73 -2.40 -11.16
N GLY A 223 -21.42 -3.52 -11.37
CA GLY A 223 -21.15 -4.50 -12.43
C GLY A 223 -19.70 -5.03 -12.43
N PRO A 224 -19.26 -5.66 -13.54
CA PRO A 224 -17.91 -6.18 -13.68
C PRO A 224 -16.84 -5.11 -13.49
N ARG A 225 -15.78 -5.48 -12.78
CA ARG A 225 -14.72 -4.58 -12.32
C ARG A 225 -13.37 -4.98 -12.87
N LEU A 226 -12.57 -3.99 -13.22
CA LEU A 226 -11.13 -4.10 -13.48
C LEU A 226 -10.38 -3.39 -12.34
N VAL A 227 -9.34 -4.02 -11.83
CA VAL A 227 -8.56 -3.54 -10.68
C VAL A 227 -7.07 -3.57 -10.99
N ILE A 228 -6.37 -2.52 -10.58
CA ILE A 228 -4.92 -2.50 -10.41
C ILE A 228 -4.65 -2.41 -8.91
N ASP A 229 -3.98 -3.40 -8.33
CA ASP A 229 -3.44 -3.36 -6.96
C ASP A 229 -1.91 -3.32 -7.08
N HIS A 230 -1.31 -2.21 -6.67
CA HIS A 230 0.11 -1.94 -6.75
C HIS A 230 0.66 -1.67 -5.35
N ARG A 231 1.64 -2.47 -4.93
CA ARG A 231 2.29 -2.34 -3.62
C ARG A 231 3.75 -2.04 -3.81
N PHE A 232 4.27 -1.09 -3.07
CA PHE A 232 5.62 -0.60 -3.29
C PHE A 232 6.24 -0.07 -2.00
N ARG A 233 7.57 -0.08 -1.95
CA ARG A 233 8.35 0.56 -0.89
C ARG A 233 8.53 2.04 -1.17
N THR A 234 8.33 2.87 -0.15
CA THR A 234 8.65 4.30 -0.15
C THR A 234 10.09 4.54 0.35
N ALA A 235 10.58 5.77 0.23
CA ALA A 235 11.97 6.14 0.56
C ALA A 235 12.37 5.97 2.04
N ASP A 236 11.39 5.78 2.92
CA ASP A 236 11.54 5.50 4.35
C ASP A 236 11.34 4.01 4.70
N ASP A 237 11.47 3.13 3.70
CA ASP A 237 11.26 1.69 3.78
C ASP A 237 9.87 1.25 4.25
N GLN A 238 8.90 2.17 4.32
CA GLN A 238 7.50 1.81 4.53
C GLN A 238 6.91 1.20 3.25
N ILE A 239 5.94 0.30 3.40
CA ILE A 239 5.23 -0.27 2.26
C ILE A 239 3.84 0.34 2.20
N TYR A 240 3.46 0.80 1.02
CA TYR A 240 2.12 1.30 0.73
C TYR A 240 1.47 0.47 -0.37
N GLY A 241 0.14 0.34 -0.28
CA GLY A 241 -0.71 -0.20 -1.33
C GLY A 241 -1.55 0.90 -1.98
N ILE A 242 -1.56 0.93 -3.30
CA ILE A 242 -2.45 1.72 -4.14
C ILE A 242 -3.34 0.74 -4.90
N ARG A 243 -4.64 0.78 -4.60
CA ARG A 243 -5.64 -0.03 -5.29
C ARG A 243 -6.64 0.85 -6.01
N LEU A 244 -6.73 0.74 -7.32
CA LEU A 244 -7.75 1.41 -8.12
C LEU A 244 -8.69 0.38 -8.75
N SER A 245 -9.99 0.53 -8.51
CA SER A 245 -11.03 -0.24 -9.21
C SER A 245 -11.85 0.65 -10.11
N GLY A 246 -12.25 0.15 -11.28
CA GLY A 246 -13.16 0.79 -12.23
C GLY A 246 -14.03 -0.23 -12.97
N PRO A 247 -15.01 0.20 -13.79
CA PRO A 247 -15.76 -0.71 -14.65
C PRO A 247 -14.83 -1.50 -15.56
N GLU A 248 -15.11 -2.79 -15.80
CA GLU A 248 -14.29 -3.65 -16.67
C GLU A 248 -14.15 -3.11 -18.11
N SER A 249 -15.15 -2.36 -18.58
CA SER A 249 -15.13 -1.70 -19.89
C SER A 249 -14.18 -0.48 -19.97
N THR A 250 -13.62 -0.04 -18.84
CA THR A 250 -12.67 1.08 -18.81
C THR A 250 -11.34 0.62 -19.42
N PRO A 251 -10.77 1.37 -20.39
CA PRO A 251 -9.43 1.07 -20.89
C PRO A 251 -8.40 1.02 -19.75
N LEU A 252 -7.53 0.01 -19.75
CA LEU A 252 -6.55 -0.18 -18.68
C LEU A 252 -5.64 1.04 -18.50
N ASP A 253 -5.23 1.69 -19.60
CA ASP A 253 -4.39 2.90 -19.55
C ASP A 253 -5.06 4.06 -18.79
N THR A 254 -6.39 4.18 -18.89
CA THR A 254 -7.16 5.18 -18.12
C THR A 254 -7.14 4.88 -16.62
N LEU A 255 -7.05 3.61 -16.21
CA LEU A 255 -6.85 3.23 -14.81
C LEU A 255 -5.38 3.32 -14.39
N ARG A 256 -4.45 3.11 -15.31
CA ARG A 256 -3.01 3.16 -15.01
C ARG A 256 -2.58 4.56 -14.56
N GLU A 257 -3.08 5.61 -15.22
CA GLU A 257 -2.63 6.98 -15.00
C GLU A 257 -2.77 7.46 -13.54
N PRO A 258 -3.93 7.31 -12.85
CA PRO A 258 -4.02 7.70 -11.44
C PRO A 258 -3.16 6.84 -10.50
N VAL A 259 -2.98 5.55 -10.81
CA VAL A 259 -2.12 4.66 -10.01
C VAL A 259 -0.67 5.12 -10.12
N THR A 260 -0.18 5.36 -11.33
CA THR A 260 1.18 5.88 -11.56
C THR A 260 1.38 7.21 -10.85
N MET A 261 0.44 8.16 -10.98
CA MET A 261 0.54 9.45 -10.31
C MET A 261 0.58 9.32 -8.78
N ALA A 262 -0.24 8.45 -8.20
CA ALA A 262 -0.22 8.21 -6.76
C ALA A 262 1.11 7.57 -6.32
N VAL A 263 1.60 6.55 -7.03
CA VAL A 263 2.86 5.86 -6.71
C VAL A 263 4.06 6.81 -6.80
N THR A 264 4.16 7.63 -7.85
CA THR A 264 5.31 8.52 -8.06
C THR A 264 5.31 9.74 -7.16
N SER A 265 4.15 10.13 -6.62
CA SER A 265 4.02 11.33 -5.79
C SER A 265 3.82 11.09 -4.31
N LEU A 266 3.50 9.85 -3.91
CA LEU A 266 3.27 9.54 -2.49
C LEU A 266 4.56 9.75 -1.70
N CYS A 267 4.48 10.61 -0.71
CA CYS A 267 5.59 10.89 0.19
C CYS A 267 5.11 10.81 1.64
N PRO A 268 5.59 9.82 2.43
CA PRO A 268 5.26 9.72 3.84
C PRO A 268 5.75 10.94 4.63
N THR A 269 5.01 11.33 5.67
CA THR A 269 5.39 12.45 6.53
C THR A 269 6.74 12.19 7.19
N GLY A 270 7.69 13.11 6.99
CA GLY A 270 9.04 13.01 7.54
C GLY A 270 10.05 12.31 6.61
N ALA A 271 9.60 11.75 5.49
CA ALA A 271 10.49 11.26 4.44
C ALA A 271 11.01 12.42 3.57
N THR A 272 12.21 12.25 3.00
CA THR A 272 12.73 13.14 1.95
C THR A 272 12.52 12.46 0.60
N CYS A 273 11.43 12.82 -0.09
CA CYS A 273 11.12 12.27 -1.40
C CYS A 273 11.61 13.24 -2.49
N VAL A 274 12.48 12.76 -3.37
CA VAL A 274 12.83 13.50 -4.59
C VAL A 274 11.65 13.34 -5.53
N ARG A 275 11.03 14.47 -5.93
CA ARG A 275 9.98 14.42 -6.98
C ARG A 275 10.63 13.92 -8.27
N GLY A 276 10.08 12.85 -8.82
CA GLY A 276 10.40 12.37 -10.18
C GLY A 276 9.77 13.25 -11.24
#